data_AF-A0A1H0KSP7-F1
#
_entry.id   AF-A0A1H0KSP7-F1
#
_cell.length_a   1.000
_cell.length_b   1.000
_cell.length_c   1.000
_cell.angle_alpha   90.00
_cell.angle_beta   90.00
_cell.angle_gamma   90.00
#
_symmetry.space_group_name_H-M   'P 1'
#
loop_
_entity.id
_entity.type
_entity.pdbx_description
1 polymer ?
#
loop_
_entity_poly.entity_id
_entity_poly.type
_entity_poly.pdbx_seq_one_letter_code
_entity_poly.pdbx_strand_id
1 'polypeptide(L)' 'MMAAPFSSRAWEGAPLVQDAIAERCNVAAAYATAAANLAAVGDTAGLVHSLACAGRAIVAASEAAALLRPAQQDGGGR' A
#
# COMPACT_ATOMS: atom_id res chain seq x y z
N MET A 1 -21.57 36.51 -1.76
CA MET A 1 -21.11 35.90 -0.49
C MET A 1 -20.25 34.69 -0.87
N MET A 2 -18.93 34.81 -0.68
CA MET A 2 -17.90 33.91 -1.24
C MET A 2 -17.90 32.53 -0.59
N ALA A 3 -17.76 31.48 -1.41
CA ALA A 3 -17.51 30.11 -0.98
C ALA A 3 -16.17 30.04 -0.24
N ALA A 4 -16.16 29.43 0.96
CA ALA A 4 -14.95 29.22 1.73
C ALA A 4 -13.96 28.35 0.92
N PRO A 5 -12.66 28.70 0.87
CA PRO A 5 -11.67 27.84 0.25
C PRO A 5 -11.56 26.57 1.09
N PHE A 6 -11.93 25.43 0.50
CA PHE A 6 -11.60 24.13 1.04
C PHE A 6 -10.06 24.05 1.09
N SER A 7 -9.48 24.33 2.25
CA SER A 7 -8.08 24.11 2.50
C SER A 7 -7.86 22.60 2.50
N SER A 8 -7.53 22.05 1.33
CA SER A 8 -6.99 20.71 1.23
C SER A 8 -5.68 20.75 1.98
N ARG A 9 -5.67 20.33 3.25
CA ARG A 9 -4.44 20.18 4.03
C ARG A 9 -3.46 19.39 3.16
N ALA A 10 -2.40 20.07 2.70
CA ALA A 10 -1.29 19.40 2.08
C ALA A 10 -0.81 18.36 3.09
N TRP A 11 -0.86 17.10 2.69
CA TRP A 11 -0.58 16.02 3.61
C TRP A 11 0.91 16.02 3.93
N GLU A 12 1.24 16.22 5.20
CA GLU A 12 2.62 16.24 5.74
C GLU A 12 3.11 14.84 6.12
N GLY A 13 2.65 13.79 5.41
CA GLY A 13 3.20 12.45 5.59
C GLY A 13 4.66 12.41 5.15
N ALA A 14 5.55 11.80 5.94
CA ALA A 14 6.99 11.78 5.66
C ALA A 14 7.28 11.06 4.32
N PRO A 15 7.66 11.76 3.23
CA PRO A 15 7.64 11.28 1.83
C PRO A 15 8.25 9.89 1.60
N LEU A 16 9.21 9.50 2.43
CA LEU A 16 9.85 8.19 2.43
C LEU A 16 8.89 7.01 2.71
N VAL A 17 7.81 7.22 3.49
CA VAL A 17 6.85 6.15 3.81
C VAL A 17 5.93 5.88 2.62
N GLN A 18 5.57 6.91 1.86
CA GLN A 18 4.81 6.81 0.62
C GLN A 18 5.59 6.09 -0.46
N ASP A 19 6.86 6.47 -0.63
CA ASP A 19 7.76 5.80 -1.57
C ASP A 19 7.92 4.33 -1.18
N ALA A 20 8.06 4.03 0.11
CA ALA A 20 8.10 2.65 0.59
C ALA A 20 6.81 1.88 0.26
N ILE A 21 5.62 2.47 0.44
CA ILE A 21 4.34 1.84 0.06
C ILE A 21 4.27 1.61 -1.44
N ALA A 22 4.60 2.62 -2.24
CA ALA A 22 4.59 2.54 -3.70
C ALA A 22 5.53 1.42 -4.20
N GLU A 23 6.73 1.33 -3.63
CA GLU A 23 7.70 0.29 -3.96
C GLU A 23 7.16 -1.11 -3.63
N ARG A 24 6.54 -1.30 -2.46
CA ARG A 24 5.93 -2.59 -2.10
C ARG A 24 4.76 -2.94 -3.01
N CYS A 25 3.94 -1.97 -3.42
CA CYS A 25 2.86 -2.16 -4.39
C CYS A 25 3.39 -2.55 -5.77
N ASN A 26 4.52 -1.96 -6.22
CA ASN A 26 5.17 -2.34 -7.47
C ASN A 26 5.65 -3.81 -7.45
N VAL A 27 6.24 -4.24 -6.33
CA VAL A 27 6.63 -5.65 -6.14
C VAL A 27 5.42 -6.57 -6.19
N ALA A 28 4.31 -6.20 -5.54
CA ALA A 28 3.07 -6.97 -5.59
C ALA A 28 2.52 -7.09 -7.02
N ALA A 29 2.52 -6.00 -7.79
CA ALA A 29 2.09 -5.98 -9.17
C ALA A 29 2.96 -6.89 -10.06
N ALA A 30 4.29 -6.86 -9.88
CA ALA A 30 5.21 -7.73 -10.61
C ALA A 30 4.91 -9.22 -10.36
N TYR A 31 4.67 -9.61 -9.10
CA TYR A 31 4.30 -10.99 -8.78
C TYR A 31 2.90 -11.37 -9.28
N ALA A 32 1.96 -10.43 -9.36
CA ALA A 32 0.65 -10.66 -9.97
C ALA A 32 0.77 -10.90 -11.49
N THR A 33 1.62 -10.14 -12.19
CA THR A 33 1.93 -10.38 -13.61
C THR A 33 2.60 -11.74 -13.81
N ALA A 34 3.58 -12.08 -12.97
CA ALA A 34 4.22 -13.39 -13.01
C ALA A 34 3.22 -14.53 -12.77
N ALA A 35 2.30 -14.37 -11.82
CA ALA A 35 1.22 -15.31 -11.56
C ALA A 35 0.34 -15.52 -12.81
N ALA A 36 -0.05 -14.45 -13.51
CA ALA A 36 -0.83 -14.56 -14.75
C ALA A 36 -0.08 -15.33 -15.85
N ASN A 37 1.23 -15.11 -15.99
CA ASN A 37 2.05 -15.84 -16.94
C ASN A 37 2.17 -17.34 -16.58
N LEU A 38 2.29 -17.65 -15.29
CA LEU A 38 2.36 -19.03 -14.79
C LEU A 38 1.03 -19.76 -14.95
N ALA A 39 -0.10 -19.07 -14.75
CA ALA A 39 -1.42 -19.60 -15.06
C ALA A 39 -1.56 -19.96 -16.54
N ALA A 40 -1.05 -19.11 -17.43
CA ALA A 40 -1.13 -19.33 -18.88
C ALA A 40 -0.38 -20.59 -19.34
N VAL A 41 0.69 -20.99 -18.64
CA VAL A 41 1.47 -22.21 -18.94
C VAL A 41 1.06 -23.41 -18.08
N GLY A 42 0.07 -23.27 -17.20
CA GLY A 42 -0.43 -24.34 -16.33
C GLY A 42 0.45 -24.65 -15.11
N ASP A 43 1.46 -23.83 -14.80
CA ASP A 43 2.31 -24.02 -13.62
C ASP A 43 1.57 -23.55 -12.34
N THR A 44 0.84 -24.48 -11.74
CA THR A 44 0.01 -24.23 -10.55
C THR A 44 0.86 -23.97 -9.31
N ALA A 45 2.02 -24.64 -9.17
CA ALA A 45 2.88 -24.48 -8.01
C ALA A 45 3.56 -23.10 -8.03
N GLY A 46 4.09 -22.70 -9.20
CA GLY A 46 4.64 -21.38 -9.42
C GLY A 46 3.60 -20.28 -9.22
N LEU A 47 2.38 -20.48 -9.75
CA LEU A 47 1.25 -19.56 -9.59
C LEU A 47 0.97 -19.27 -8.10
N VAL A 48 0.77 -20.33 -7.30
CA VAL A 48 0.43 -20.19 -5.87
C VAL A 48 1.57 -19.51 -5.12
N HIS A 49 2.81 -19.87 -5.42
CA HIS A 49 3.97 -19.21 -4.82
C HIS A 49 4.01 -17.71 -5.14
N SER A 50 3.81 -17.35 -6.41
CA SER A 50 3.82 -15.97 -6.87
C SER A 50 2.70 -15.15 -6.21
N LEU A 51 1.49 -15.71 -6.10
CA LEU A 51 0.38 -15.08 -5.38
C LEU A 51 0.68 -14.89 -3.89
N ALA A 52 1.33 -15.86 -3.24
CA ALA A 52 1.73 -15.73 -1.85
C ALA A 52 2.78 -14.61 -1.66
N CYS A 53 3.72 -14.46 -2.59
CA CYS A 53 4.68 -13.35 -2.60
C CYS A 53 3.98 -12.00 -2.78
N ALA A 54 3.03 -11.89 -3.72
CA ALA A 54 2.24 -10.68 -3.92
C ALA A 54 1.45 -10.30 -2.65
N GLY A 55 0.81 -11.29 -2.02
CA GLY A 55 0.08 -11.08 -0.76
C GLY A 55 0.96 -10.56 0.36
N ARG A 56 2.17 -11.12 0.56
CA ARG A 56 3.12 -10.62 1.56
C ARG A 56 3.58 -9.19 1.28
N ALA A 57 3.78 -8.83 0.02
CA ALA A 57 4.13 -7.45 -0.36
C ALA A 57 2.98 -6.46 -0.06
N ILE A 58 1.72 -6.86 -0.29
CA ILE A 58 0.53 -6.06 0.07
C ILE A 58 0.42 -5.88 1.59
N VAL A 59 0.66 -6.94 2.38
CA VAL A 59 0.66 -6.85 3.85
C VAL A 59 1.74 -5.87 4.32
N ALA A 60 2.97 -5.98 3.80
CA ALA A 60 4.05 -5.06 4.14
C ALA A 60 3.74 -3.61 3.75
N ALA A 61 3.09 -3.39 2.60
CA ALA A 61 2.61 -2.07 2.20
C ALA A 61 1.55 -1.53 3.16
N SER A 62 0.64 -2.39 3.64
CA SER A 62 -0.41 -2.03 4.59
C SER A 62 0.15 -1.66 5.96
N GLU A 63 1.17 -2.38 6.42
CA GLU A 63 1.92 -2.08 7.64
C GLU A 63 2.67 -0.74 7.53
N ALA A 64 3.34 -0.48 6.40
CA ALA A 64 3.97 0.82 6.14
C ALA A 64 2.93 1.95 6.09
N ALA A 65 1.76 1.72 5.48
CA ALA A 65 0.66 2.67 5.45
C ALA A 65 0.06 2.95 6.84
N ALA A 66 0.13 2.00 7.77
CA ALA A 66 -0.30 2.21 9.14
C ALA A 66 0.50 3.32 9.85
N LEU A 67 1.77 3.53 9.47
CA LEU A 67 2.63 4.59 10.01
C LEU A 67 2.17 6.00 9.58
N LEU A 68 1.39 6.10 8.50
CA LEU A 68 0.82 7.35 8.02
C LEU A 68 -0.52 7.68 8.67
N ARG A 69 -1.09 6.74 9.41
CA ARG A 69 -2.38 6.93 10.09
C ARG A 69 -2.15 8.00 11.17
N PRO A 70 -2.92 9.11 11.18
CA PRO A 70 -2.75 10.15 12.18
C PRO A 70 -2.89 9.51 13.56
N ALA A 71 -1.91 9.75 14.43
CA ALA A 71 -1.99 9.32 15.83
C ALA A 71 -3.35 9.79 16.34
N GLN A 72 -4.16 8.83 16.80
CA GLN A 72 -5.39 9.13 17.50
C GLN A 72 -5.00 10.16 18.57
N GLN A 73 -5.48 11.40 18.44
CA GLN A 73 -5.32 12.36 19.52
C GLN A 73 -6.07 11.72 20.69
N ASP A 74 -5.32 11.08 21.59
CA ASP A 74 -5.83 10.74 22.90
C ASP A 74 -6.38 12.05 23.45
N GLY A 75 -7.70 12.07 23.65
CA GLY A 75 -8.41 13.17 24.27
C GLY A 75 -8.00 13.29 25.74
N GLY A 76 -6.74 13.64 25.98
CA GLY A 76 -6.24 14.16 27.23
C GLY A 76 -6.55 15.66 27.25
N GLY A 77 -7.77 16.00 27.63
CA GLY A 77 -8.27 17.36 27.53
C GLY A 77 -9.37 17.71 28.52
N ARG A 78 -9.15 17.37 29.79
CA ARG A 78 -9.93 17.71 31.00
C ARG A 78 -11.23 16.94 31.25
#